data_AF-A0A7V3WFH2-F1
#
_entry.id   AF-A0A7V3WFH2-F1
#
_cell.length_a   1.000
_cell.length_b   1.000
_cell.length_c   1.000
_cell.angle_alpha   90.00
_cell.angle_beta   90.00
_cell.angle_gamma   90.00
#
_symmetry.space_group_name_H-M   'P 1'
#
loop_
_entity.id
_entity.type
_entity.pdbx_description
1 polymer ?
#
loop_
_entity_poly.entity_id
_entity_poly.type
_entity_poly.pdbx_seq_one_letter_code
_entity_poly.pdbx_strand_id
1 'polypeptide(L)'
;MATRPAEVRGGLGLSPQTAIGDIEHFLNVHEFLEEPPGILQQWLSLVHRHQVRGKQVWDARLVAVMELLGIRHLLTFNKGDFLRYPSISVWTPLETDEVLETIT
;
A
#
# COMPACT_ATOMS: atom_id res chain seq x y z
N MET A 1 -3.93 2.87 12.87
CA MET A 1 -5.09 3.75 12.55
C MET A 1 -5.00 4.95 13.46
N ALA A 2 -4.84 6.14 12.87
CA ALA A 2 -4.52 7.38 13.58
C ALA A 2 -5.46 7.68 14.75
N THR A 3 -6.77 7.66 14.50
CA THR A 3 -7.79 8.07 15.47
C THR A 3 -8.31 6.95 16.37
N ARG A 4 -7.86 5.71 16.16
CA ARG A 4 -8.22 4.60 17.05
C ARG A 4 -7.51 4.79 18.40
N PRO A 5 -8.18 4.55 19.56
CA PRO A 5 -7.57 4.73 20.88
C PRO A 5 -6.21 4.05 21.00
N ALA A 6 -5.26 4.71 21.68
CA ALA A 6 -3.87 4.27 21.76
C ALA A 6 -3.71 2.93 22.52
N GLU A 7 -4.67 2.63 23.39
CA GLU A 7 -4.72 1.40 24.20
C GLU A 7 -5.14 0.19 23.35
N VAL A 8 -5.77 0.41 22.19
CA VAL A 8 -6.19 -0.65 21.29
C VAL A 8 -5.07 -0.94 20.30
N ARG A 9 -4.77 -2.23 20.08
CA ARG A 9 -3.72 -2.70 19.17
C ARG A 9 -3.69 -1.94 17.85
N GLY A 10 -2.64 -1.15 17.62
CA GLY A 10 -2.37 -0.38 16.40
C GLY A 10 -3.18 0.91 16.27
N GLY A 11 -3.78 1.41 17.34
CA GLY A 11 -4.29 2.78 17.43
C GLY A 11 -3.19 3.76 17.82
N LEU A 12 -3.31 5.01 17.38
CA LEU A 12 -2.39 6.09 17.75
C LEU A 12 -3.04 7.12 18.69
N GLY A 13 -4.35 7.04 18.93
CA GLY A 13 -5.09 7.93 19.82
C GLY A 13 -5.14 9.40 19.37
N LEU A 14 -4.84 9.70 18.10
CA LEU A 14 -4.82 11.06 17.59
C LEU A 14 -6.24 11.64 17.51
N SER A 15 -6.36 12.95 17.75
CA SER A 15 -7.60 13.67 17.43
C SER A 15 -7.84 13.68 15.91
N PRO A 16 -9.11 13.74 15.46
CA PRO A 16 -9.40 13.92 14.04
C PRO A 16 -8.70 15.14 13.43
N GLN A 17 -8.59 16.24 14.18
CA GLN A 17 -7.95 17.48 13.72
C GLN A 17 -6.44 17.27 13.48
N THR A 18 -5.75 16.61 14.41
CA THR A 18 -4.33 16.26 14.24
C THR A 18 -4.14 15.32 13.04
N ALA A 19 -4.98 14.29 12.93
CA ALA A 19 -4.90 13.34 11.82
C ALA A 19 -5.13 14.02 10.45
N ILE A 20 -6.02 15.01 10.36
CA ILE A 20 -6.21 15.80 9.14
C ILE A 20 -4.96 16.62 8.82
N GLY A 21 -4.36 17.29 9.80
CA GLY A 21 -3.12 18.04 9.58
C GLY A 21 -1.96 17.16 9.09
N ASP A 22 -1.83 15.94 9.64
CA ASP A 22 -0.84 14.97 9.17
C ASP A 22 -1.12 14.50 7.73
N ILE A 23 -2.40 14.28 7.39
CA ILE A 23 -2.81 13.92 6.03
C ILE A 23 -2.49 15.07 5.07
N GLU A 24 -2.85 16.32 5.39
CA GLU A 24 -2.55 17.47 4.56
C GLU A 24 -1.04 17.64 4.32
N HIS A 25 -0.22 17.45 5.36
CA HIS A 25 1.23 17.45 5.20
C HIS A 25 1.70 16.33 4.25
N PHE A 26 1.20 15.11 4.45
CA PHE A 26 1.52 13.97 3.58
C PHE A 26 1.11 14.23 2.13
N LEU A 27 -0.06 14.85 1.92
CA LEU A 27 -0.58 15.24 0.61
C LEU A 27 0.31 16.28 -0.11
N ASN A 28 1.03 17.12 0.63
CA ASN A 28 1.86 18.18 0.08
C ASN A 28 3.27 17.73 -0.31
N VAL A 29 3.75 16.60 0.19
CA VAL A 29 5.14 16.15 -0.01
C VAL A 29 5.27 14.88 -0.85
N HIS A 30 4.15 14.32 -1.32
CA HIS A 30 4.12 13.16 -2.20
C HIS A 30 3.32 13.42 -3.46
N GLU A 31 3.61 12.68 -4.52
CA GLU A 31 2.75 12.59 -5.69
C GLU A 31 1.61 11.60 -5.42
N PHE A 32 0.39 11.99 -5.81
CA PHE A 32 -0.80 11.17 -5.67
C PHE A 32 -1.27 10.71 -7.04
N LEU A 33 -1.33 9.39 -7.20
CA LEU A 33 -1.79 8.77 -8.43
C LEU A 33 -3.29 8.53 -8.33
N GLU A 34 -4.00 8.90 -9.40
CA GLU A 34 -5.43 8.61 -9.52
C GLU A 34 -5.66 7.11 -9.74
N GLU A 35 -6.82 6.61 -9.29
CA GLU A 35 -7.18 5.23 -9.57
C GLU A 35 -7.38 5.02 -11.08
N PRO A 36 -6.63 4.11 -11.72
CA PRO A 36 -6.70 3.92 -13.16
C PRO A 36 -8.04 3.27 -13.57
N PRO A 37 -8.53 3.56 -14.78
CA PRO A 37 -9.63 2.81 -15.37
C PRO A 37 -9.35 1.30 -15.38
N GLY A 38 -10.38 0.49 -15.10
CA GLY A 38 -10.24 -0.97 -15.08
C GLY A 38 -9.79 -1.58 -13.74
N ILE A 39 -9.63 -0.76 -12.69
CA ILE A 39 -9.19 -1.21 -11.36
C ILE A 39 -10.08 -2.33 -10.79
N LEU A 40 -11.39 -2.26 -10.97
CA LEU A 40 -12.32 -3.28 -10.48
C LEU A 40 -12.06 -4.64 -11.14
N GLN A 41 -11.89 -4.67 -12.45
CA GLN A 41 -11.64 -5.88 -13.23
C GLN A 41 -10.28 -6.49 -12.86
N GLN A 42 -9.23 -5.66 -12.76
CA GLN A 42 -7.90 -6.14 -12.39
C GLN A 42 -7.87 -6.68 -10.97
N TRP A 43 -8.47 -5.96 -10.02
CA TRP A 43 -8.58 -6.40 -8.64
C TRP A 43 -9.35 -7.72 -8.51
N LEU A 44 -10.50 -7.87 -9.19
CA LEU A 44 -11.27 -9.13 -9.20
C LEU A 44 -10.45 -10.28 -9.79
N SER A 45 -9.69 -10.03 -10.86
CA SER A 45 -8.78 -11.00 -11.46
C SER A 45 -7.73 -11.48 -10.46
N LEU A 46 -7.10 -10.56 -9.72
CA LEU A 46 -6.13 -10.90 -8.67
C LEU A 46 -6.77 -11.64 -7.50
N VAL A 47 -7.95 -11.22 -7.04
CA VAL A 47 -8.69 -11.89 -5.96
C VAL A 47 -8.99 -13.33 -6.33
N HIS A 48 -9.49 -13.55 -7.55
CA HIS A 48 -9.78 -14.90 -8.04
C HIS A 48 -8.52 -15.73 -8.24
N ARG A 49 -7.50 -15.19 -8.93
CA ARG A 49 -6.25 -15.89 -9.26
C ARG A 49 -5.48 -16.31 -8.00
N HIS A 50 -5.36 -15.41 -7.03
CA HIS A 50 -4.56 -15.63 -5.83
C HIS A 50 -5.39 -16.04 -4.60
N GLN A 51 -6.68 -16.35 -4.82
CA GLN A 51 -7.62 -16.80 -3.78
C GLN A 51 -7.59 -15.88 -2.55
N VAL A 52 -7.58 -14.56 -2.79
CA VAL A 52 -7.45 -13.54 -1.75
C VAL A 52 -8.72 -13.51 -0.89
N ARG A 53 -8.56 -13.39 0.44
CA ARG A 53 -9.67 -13.44 1.40
C ARG A 53 -9.43 -12.48 2.57
N GLY A 54 -10.52 -12.06 3.20
CA GLY A 54 -10.48 -11.23 4.41
C GLY A 54 -9.78 -9.88 4.16
N LYS A 55 -8.97 -9.43 5.12
CA LYS A 55 -8.30 -8.11 5.06
C LYS A 55 -7.30 -7.95 3.90
N GLN A 56 -6.80 -9.04 3.31
CA GLN A 56 -5.82 -8.98 2.21
C GLN A 56 -6.43 -8.49 0.89
N VAL A 57 -7.76 -8.35 0.81
CA VAL A 57 -8.42 -7.76 -0.36
C VAL A 57 -7.99 -6.31 -0.61
N TRP A 58 -7.59 -5.59 0.44
CA TRP A 58 -7.06 -4.23 0.32
C TRP A 58 -5.66 -4.22 -0.29
N ASP A 59 -4.79 -5.14 0.13
CA ASP A 59 -3.45 -5.32 -0.46
C ASP A 59 -3.57 -5.70 -1.94
N ALA A 60 -4.50 -6.59 -2.29
CA ALA A 60 -4.77 -6.94 -3.69
C ALA A 60 -5.23 -5.74 -4.53
N ARG A 61 -5.98 -4.81 -3.94
CA ARG A 61 -6.41 -3.58 -4.63
C ARG A 61 -5.20 -2.69 -4.93
N LEU A 62 -4.29 -2.55 -3.97
CA LEU A 62 -3.04 -1.81 -4.18
C LEU A 62 -2.22 -2.42 -5.32
N VAL A 63 -2.05 -3.75 -5.34
CA VAL A 63 -1.33 -4.43 -6.45
C VAL A 63 -2.03 -4.22 -7.79
N ALA A 64 -3.36 -4.22 -7.84
CA ALA A 64 -4.09 -3.95 -9.07
C ALA A 64 -3.83 -2.52 -9.61
N VAL A 65 -3.75 -1.51 -8.73
CA VAL A 65 -3.34 -0.15 -9.12
C VAL A 65 -1.91 -0.16 -9.65
N MET A 66 -0.98 -0.82 -8.93
CA MET A 66 0.41 -0.91 -9.33
C MET A 66 0.58 -1.55 -10.72
N GLU A 67 -0.11 -2.66 -10.99
CA GLU A 67 -0.06 -3.34 -12.29
C GLU A 67 -0.62 -2.48 -13.43
N LEU A 68 -1.71 -1.73 -13.19
CA LEU A 68 -2.31 -0.86 -14.20
C LEU A 68 -1.49 0.40 -14.48
N LEU A 69 -0.75 0.90 -13.49
CA LEU A 69 0.13 2.07 -13.61
C LEU A 69 1.60 1.71 -13.94
N GLY A 70 1.92 0.42 -14.06
CA GLY A 70 3.29 -0.05 -14.36
C GLY A 70 4.28 0.14 -13.21
N ILE A 71 3.81 0.27 -11.97
CA ILE A 71 4.64 0.42 -10.77
C ILE A 71 5.13 -0.96 -10.35
N ARG A 72 6.45 -1.15 -10.28
CA ARG A 72 7.08 -2.44 -10.02
C ARG A 72 7.67 -2.61 -8.63
N HIS A 73 7.82 -1.53 -7.85
CA HIS A 73 8.45 -1.58 -6.54
C HIS A 73 7.50 -1.05 -5.47
N LEU A 74 7.34 -1.82 -4.39
CA LEU A 74 6.56 -1.43 -3.21
C LEU A 74 7.47 -1.39 -1.99
N LEU A 75 7.53 -0.23 -1.32
CA LEU A 75 8.15 -0.11 -0.01
C LEU A 75 7.08 -0.28 1.07
N THR A 76 7.24 -1.25 1.97
CA THR A 76 6.26 -1.53 3.03
C THR A 76 6.83 -2.28 4.23
N PHE A 77 6.19 -2.13 5.39
CA PHE A 77 6.47 -2.92 6.59
C PHE A 77 5.83 -4.32 6.59
N ASN A 78 4.89 -4.62 5.67
CA ASN A 78 4.19 -5.91 5.59
C ASN A 78 4.57 -6.73 4.35
N LYS A 79 5.87 -6.80 4.02
CA LYS A 79 6.42 -7.52 2.85
C LYS A 79 5.81 -8.91 2.62
N GLY A 80 5.59 -9.68 3.69
CA GLY A 80 4.99 -11.02 3.64
C GLY A 80 3.61 -11.10 2.99
N ASP A 81 2.76 -10.06 3.13
CA ASP A 81 1.41 -10.06 2.55
C ASP A 81 1.44 -10.01 1.01
N PHE A 82 2.53 -9.49 0.43
CA PHE A 82 2.67 -9.26 -1.00
C PHE A 82 3.46 -10.32 -1.75
N LEU A 83 4.08 -11.29 -1.06
CA LEU A 83 4.90 -12.35 -1.68
C LEU A 83 4.16 -13.19 -2.74
N ARG A 84 2.82 -13.17 -2.73
CA ARG A 84 1.99 -13.88 -3.71
C ARG A 84 1.90 -13.21 -5.08
N TYR A 85 2.41 -11.99 -5.23
CA TYR A 85 2.31 -11.18 -6.44
C TYR A 85 3.66 -11.07 -7.13
N PRO A 86 3.94 -11.89 -8.15
CA PRO A 86 5.24 -11.90 -8.82
C PRO A 86 5.48 -10.68 -9.73
N SER A 87 4.45 -9.88 -9.99
CA SER A 87 4.51 -8.67 -10.82
C SER A 87 5.21 -7.49 -10.13
N ILE A 88 5.42 -7.57 -8.81
CA ILE A 88 6.03 -6.51 -8.02
C ILE A 88 7.22 -7.04 -7.21
N SER A 89 8.22 -6.19 -7.03
CA SER A 89 9.29 -6.36 -6.04
C SER A 89 8.91 -5.61 -4.77
N VAL A 90 9.06 -6.26 -3.62
CA VAL A 90 8.64 -5.69 -2.34
C VAL A 90 9.81 -5.55 -1.40
N TRP A 91 9.92 -4.38 -0.82
CA TRP A 91 11.04 -3.95 0.01
C TRP A 91 10.54 -3.49 1.36
N THR A 92 11.37 -3.63 2.38
CA THR A 92 11.15 -3.02 3.69
C THR A 92 11.96 -1.74 3.83
N PRO A 93 11.58 -0.82 4.73
CA PRO A 93 12.38 0.37 5.02
C PRO A 93 13.79 0.11 5.55
N LEU A 94 14.14 -1.13 5.91
CA LEU A 94 15.50 -1.52 6.28
C LEU A 94 16.35 -1.96 5.08
N GLU A 95 15.73 -2.15 3.91
CA GLU A 95 16.37 -2.59 2.66
C GLU A 95 16.59 -1.40 1.69
N THR A 96 16.48 -0.14 2.16
CA THR A 96 16.43 1.05 1.29
C THR A 96 17.65 1.27 0.42
N ASP A 97 18.84 0.89 0.90
CA ASP A 97 20.08 1.03 0.12
C ASP A 97 20.05 0.11 -1.12
N GLU A 98 19.56 -1.13 -0.95
CA GLU A 98 19.39 -2.11 -2.04
C GLU A 98 18.34 -1.66 -3.06
N VAL A 99 17.29 -0.94 -2.61
CA VAL A 99 16.27 -0.38 -3.50
C VAL A 99 16.89 0.65 -4.43
N LEU A 100 17.65 1.60 -3.89
CA LEU A 100 18.23 2.71 -4.66
C LEU A 100 19.23 2.20 -5.71
N GLU A 101 20.00 1.16 -5.39
CA GLU A 101 20.90 0.50 -6.35
C GLU A 101 20.16 -0.24 -7.48
N THR A 102 18.91 -0.68 -7.25
CA THR A 102 18.13 -1.47 -8.21
C THR A 102 17.31 -0.59 -9.18
N ILE A 103 16.95 0.62 -8.78
CA ILE A 103 16.03 1.50 -9.55
C ILE A 103 16.73 2.67 -10.27
N THR A 104 18.03 2.87 -10.04
CA THR A 104 18.86 3.91 -10.67
C THR A 104 19.71 3.31 -11.78
#